data_AF-A0A354MXX2-F1
#
_entry.id   AF-A0A354MXX2-F1
#
_cell.length_a   1.000
_cell.length_b   1.000
_cell.length_c   1.000
_cell.angle_alpha   90.00
_cell.angle_beta   90.00
_cell.angle_gamma   90.00
#
_symmetry.space_group_name_H-M   'P 1'
#
loop_
_entity.id
_entity.type
_entity.pdbx_description
1 polymer ?
#
loop_
_entity_poly.entity_id
_entity_poly.type
_entity_poly.pdbx_seq_one_letter_code
_entity_poly.pdbx_strand_id
1 'polypeptide(L)'
;ADQGQQTVDFFDIVAWRQTAEFVCRYFKKGNPILVCGQLQTRNWTDNQGQKRYAVEVVADEATFVASAAQTAAASSAPHESQSNAYTPNAYGAPAFNNTQNSNFEEIPGDESLPF
;
A
#
# COMPACT_ATOMS: atom_id res chain seq x y z
N ALA A 1 25.29 10.60 -34.24
CA ALA A 1 24.82 10.53 -32.85
C ALA A 1 23.80 11.63 -32.69
N ASP A 2 22.53 11.27 -32.51
CA ASP A 2 21.43 12.22 -32.35
C ASP A 2 21.51 12.82 -30.93
N GLN A 3 22.14 13.97 -30.80
CA GLN A 3 22.42 14.63 -29.52
C GLN A 3 21.25 15.56 -29.17
N GLY A 4 20.21 15.02 -28.52
CA GLY A 4 19.15 15.84 -27.92
C GLY A 4 17.79 15.19 -27.74
N GLN A 5 17.51 14.05 -28.37
CA GLN A 5 16.20 13.41 -28.29
C GLN A 5 16.11 12.50 -27.05
N GLN A 6 15.12 12.74 -26.18
CA GLN A 6 14.83 11.83 -25.08
C GLN A 6 14.33 10.49 -25.65
N THR A 7 15.08 9.41 -25.41
CA THR A 7 14.64 8.05 -25.75
C THR A 7 13.70 7.52 -24.68
N VAL A 8 12.64 6.83 -25.10
CA VAL A 8 11.65 6.21 -24.22
C VAL A 8 11.48 4.75 -24.62
N ASP A 9 11.54 3.88 -23.63
CA ASP A 9 11.33 2.44 -23.79
C ASP A 9 9.94 2.04 -23.28
N PHE A 10 9.35 1.03 -23.91
CA PHE A 10 8.06 0.47 -23.53
C PHE A 10 8.24 -1.01 -23.20
N PHE A 11 7.79 -1.40 -22.01
CA PHE A 11 7.90 -2.76 -21.50
C PHE A 11 6.51 -3.33 -21.27
N ASP A 12 6.31 -4.58 -21.70
CA ASP A 12 5.11 -5.34 -21.43
C ASP A 12 5.21 -5.94 -20.02
N ILE A 13 4.27 -5.57 -19.15
CA ILE A 13 4.20 -6.03 -17.76
C ILE A 13 2.98 -6.96 -17.60
N VAL A 14 3.20 -8.15 -17.07
CA VAL A 14 2.16 -9.15 -16.81
C VAL A 14 1.98 -9.31 -15.31
N ALA A 15 0.81 -8.95 -14.79
CA ALA A 15 0.44 -9.12 -13.39
C ALA A 15 -0.69 -10.16 -13.26
N TRP A 16 -0.66 -10.94 -12.18
CA TRP A 16 -1.66 -11.98 -11.90
C TRP A 16 -2.24 -11.84 -10.50
N ARG A 17 -3.38 -12.48 -10.26
CA ARG A 17 -4.02 -12.62 -8.92
C ARG A 17 -4.14 -11.27 -8.21
N GLN A 18 -3.70 -11.20 -6.95
CA GLN A 18 -3.82 -10.02 -6.09
C GLN A 18 -3.09 -8.80 -6.67
N THR A 19 -1.93 -8.98 -7.30
CA THR A 19 -1.18 -7.89 -7.92
C THR A 19 -1.96 -7.28 -9.09
N ALA A 20 -2.63 -8.10 -9.90
CA ALA A 20 -3.49 -7.62 -10.98
C ALA A 20 -4.69 -6.82 -10.43
N GLU A 21 -5.37 -7.33 -9.40
CA GLU A 21 -6.47 -6.62 -8.75
C GLU A 21 -6.04 -5.27 -8.17
N PHE A 22 -4.87 -5.24 -7.52
CA PHE A 22 -4.30 -4.02 -6.97
C PHE A 22 -4.03 -2.99 -8.07
N VAL A 23 -3.36 -3.38 -9.16
CA VAL A 23 -3.08 -2.47 -10.27
C VAL A 23 -4.36 -1.94 -10.90
N CYS A 24 -5.36 -2.80 -11.15
CA CYS A 24 -6.63 -2.39 -11.74
C CYS A 24 -7.45 -1.44 -10.83
N ARG A 25 -7.39 -1.62 -9.51
CA ARG A 25 -8.14 -0.78 -8.56
C ARG A 25 -7.53 0.60 -8.39
N TYR A 26 -6.20 0.70 -8.41
CA TYR A 26 -5.51 1.90 -7.92
C TYR A 26 -4.73 2.68 -8.97
N PHE A 27 -4.39 2.07 -10.11
CA PHE A 27 -3.63 2.74 -11.17
C PHE A 27 -4.51 3.09 -12.38
N LYS A 28 -4.21 4.24 -12.98
CA LYS A 28 -4.77 4.70 -14.25
C LYS A 28 -3.63 5.08 -15.19
N LYS A 29 -3.94 5.25 -16.47
CA LYS A 29 -2.97 5.71 -17.48
C LYS A 29 -2.28 7.00 -17.01
N GLY A 30 -0.96 7.03 -17.05
CA GLY A 30 -0.14 8.18 -16.65
C GLY A 30 0.31 8.17 -15.18
N ASN A 31 -0.23 7.27 -14.35
CA ASN A 31 0.25 7.12 -12.98
C ASN A 31 1.68 6.52 -12.98
N PRO A 32 2.63 7.11 -12.24
CA PRO A 32 3.92 6.50 -12.04
C PRO A 32 3.79 5.27 -11.13
N ILE A 33 4.45 4.19 -11.51
CA ILE A 33 4.40 2.89 -10.84
C ILE A 33 5.81 2.30 -10.77
N LEU A 34 6.15 1.72 -9.63
CA LEU A 34 7.34 0.89 -9.46
C LEU A 34 6.89 -0.56 -9.55
N VAL A 35 7.55 -1.34 -10.41
CA VAL A 35 7.27 -2.77 -10.60
C VAL A 35 8.52 -3.56 -10.31
N CYS A 36 8.41 -4.58 -9.47
CA CYS A 36 9.43 -5.58 -9.21
C CYS A 36 8.95 -6.94 -9.70
N GLY A 37 9.82 -7.68 -10.38
CA GLY A 37 9.46 -8.96 -10.97
C GLY A 37 10.59 -9.61 -11.75
N GLN A 38 10.23 -10.57 -12.59
CA GLN A 38 11.17 -11.37 -13.37
C GLN A 38 10.98 -11.15 -14.87
N LEU A 39 12.09 -11.04 -15.60
CA LEU A 39 12.08 -11.00 -17.05
C LEU A 39 11.84 -12.42 -17.60
N GLN A 40 10.84 -12.57 -18.46
CA GLN A 40 10.48 -13.84 -19.07
C GLN A 40 10.39 -13.70 -20.59
N THR A 41 10.93 -14.70 -21.29
CA THR A 41 10.81 -14.79 -22.74
C THR A 41 9.83 -15.91 -23.08
N ARG A 42 8.70 -15.55 -23.67
CA ARG A 42 7.75 -16.53 -24.22
C ARG A 42 7.89 -16.62 -25.73
N ASN A 43 7.58 -17.78 -26.26
CA ASN A 43 7.52 -18.00 -27.70
C ASN A 43 6.17 -18.60 -28.10
N TRP A 44 5.65 -18.18 -29.23
CA TRP A 44 4.41 -18.71 -29.79
C TRP A 44 4.49 -18.73 -31.31
N THR A 45 3.63 -19.54 -31.93
CA THR A 45 3.48 -19.58 -33.38
C THR A 45 2.29 -18.71 -33.76
N ASP A 46 2.50 -17.77 -34.67
CA ASP A 46 1.39 -16.97 -35.20
C ASP A 46 0.55 -17.76 -36.22
N ASN A 47 -0.57 -17.18 -36.66
CA ASN A 47 -1.45 -17.81 -37.64
C ASN A 47 -0.79 -18.04 -39.01
N GLN A 48 0.37 -17.44 -39.27
CA GLN A 48 1.15 -17.63 -40.50
C GLN A 48 2.23 -18.73 -40.33
N GLY A 49 2.28 -19.39 -39.18
CA GLY A 49 3.25 -20.44 -38.89
C GLY A 49 4.63 -19.90 -38.47
N GLN A 50 4.79 -18.59 -38.26
CA GLN A 50 6.07 -18.02 -37.86
C GLN A 50 6.22 -18.05 -36.33
N LYS A 51 7.41 -18.45 -35.87
CA LYS A 51 7.77 -18.43 -34.45
C LYS A 51 8.11 -17.01 -34.02
N ARG A 52 7.36 -16.48 -33.04
CA ARG A 52 7.53 -15.15 -32.46
C ARG A 52 8.05 -15.29 -31.02
N TYR A 53 8.83 -14.32 -30.59
CA TYR A 53 9.35 -14.21 -29.23
C TYR A 53 8.88 -12.88 -28.64
N ALA A 54 8.41 -12.89 -27.39
CA ALA A 54 8.15 -11.69 -26.61
C ALA A 54 8.93 -11.78 -25.31
N VAL A 55 9.49 -10.64 -24.92
CA VAL A 55 10.14 -10.45 -23.64
C VAL A 55 9.20 -9.60 -22.80
N GLU A 56 8.77 -10.13 -21.66
CA GLU A 56 7.79 -9.53 -20.78
C GLU A 56 8.33 -9.56 -19.34
N VAL A 57 7.87 -8.64 -18.49
CA VAL A 57 8.17 -8.68 -17.06
C VAL A 57 6.96 -9.24 -16.32
N VAL A 58 7.13 -10.38 -15.66
CA VAL A 58 6.10 -10.92 -14.76
C VAL A 58 6.26 -10.24 -13.41
N ALA A 59 5.25 -9.46 -13.02
CA ALA A 59 5.29 -8.64 -11.81
C ALA A 59 4.97 -9.47 -10.56
N ASP A 60 5.89 -9.44 -9.59
CA ASP A 60 5.71 -10.00 -8.25
C ASP A 60 5.10 -8.93 -7.32
N GLU A 61 5.58 -7.68 -7.42
CA GLU A 61 5.12 -6.54 -6.62
C GLU A 61 4.93 -5.29 -7.50
N ALA A 62 3.92 -4.49 -7.16
CA ALA A 62 3.68 -3.18 -7.75
C ALA A 62 3.39 -2.17 -6.63
N THR A 63 4.10 -1.03 -6.65
CA THR A 63 4.03 -0.02 -5.58
C THR A 63 3.95 1.39 -6.17
N PHE A 64 3.32 2.30 -5.43
CA PHE A 64 3.25 3.71 -5.83
C PHE A 64 4.61 4.39 -5.76
N VAL A 65 4.85 5.30 -6.69
CA VAL A 65 5.99 6.20 -6.64
C VAL A 65 5.51 7.55 -6.08
N ALA A 66 6.17 8.07 -5.05
CA ALA A 66 5.87 9.40 -4.54
C ALA A 66 6.14 10.43 -5.65
N SER A 67 5.12 11.18 -6.06
CA SER A 67 5.34 12.28 -7.00
C SER A 67 6.00 13.43 -6.24
N ALA A 68 7.13 13.92 -6.74
CA ALA A 68 7.82 15.09 -6.16
C ALA A 68 6.93 16.34 -6.10
N ALA A 69 5.83 16.37 -6.86
CA ALA A 69 4.86 17.47 -6.90
C ALA A 69 4.02 17.60 -5.62
N GLN A 70 3.79 16.52 -4.86
CA GLN A 70 2.94 16.59 -3.66
C GLN A 70 3.67 17.15 -2.44
N THR A 71 5.01 17.08 -2.40
CA THR A 71 5.81 17.65 -1.30
C THR A 71 5.83 19.18 -1.34
N ALA A 72 5.62 19.81 -2.50
CA ALA A 72 5.65 21.27 -2.64
C ALA A 72 4.34 21.96 -2.19
N ALA A 73 3.24 21.23 -2.00
CA ALA A 73 1.95 21.80 -1.60
C ALA A 73 1.70 21.78 -0.08
N ALA A 74 2.58 21.17 0.71
CA ALA A 74 2.45 21.08 2.17
C ALA A 74 3.17 22.22 2.94
N SER A 75 3.87 23.13 2.25
CA SER A 75 4.65 24.21 2.87
C SER A 75 3.92 25.57 2.91
N SER A 76 2.60 25.60 2.76
CA SER A 76 1.81 26.83 2.82
C SER A 76 0.51 26.66 3.60
N ALA A 77 0.62 26.20 4.84
CA ALA A 77 -0.39 26.44 5.86
C ALA A 77 0.21 27.42 6.89
N PRO A 78 -0.33 28.64 7.04
CA PRO A 78 0.08 29.53 8.11
C PRO A 78 -0.34 28.92 9.45
N HIS A 79 0.64 28.48 10.23
CA HIS A 79 0.47 28.15 11.64
C HIS A 79 0.21 29.46 12.40
N GLU A 80 -1.06 29.83 12.56
CA GLU A 80 -1.47 30.80 13.56
C GLU A 80 -1.13 30.24 14.94
N SER A 81 -0.24 30.96 15.61
CA SER A 81 0.22 30.66 16.95
C SER A 81 -0.87 31.07 17.94
N GLN A 82 -1.78 30.17 18.29
CA GLN A 82 -2.61 30.31 19.48
C GLN A 82 -2.01 29.49 20.61
N SER A 83 -1.35 30.22 21.50
CA SER A 83 -0.82 29.77 22.78
C SER A 83 -1.95 29.28 23.68
N ASN A 84 -2.20 27.98 23.72
CA ASN A 84 -2.96 27.35 24.80
C ASN A 84 -1.97 26.76 25.81
N ALA A 85 -1.90 27.39 26.97
CA ALA A 85 -1.05 27.01 28.09
C ALA A 85 -1.44 25.61 28.62
N TYR A 86 -0.48 24.70 28.58
CA TYR A 86 -0.56 23.37 29.21
C TYR A 86 -0.21 23.52 30.70
N THR A 87 -1.14 23.18 31.58
CA THR A 87 -0.85 22.94 33.01
C THR A 87 -0.74 21.43 33.22
N PRO A 88 0.36 20.90 33.81
CA PRO A 88 0.49 19.48 34.08
C PRO A 88 -0.40 19.09 35.26
N ASN A 89 -1.41 18.27 34.99
CA ASN A 89 -2.27 17.69 36.02
C ASN A 89 -1.47 16.64 36.80
N ALA A 90 -1.22 16.93 38.07
CA ALA A 90 -0.54 16.06 39.02
C ALA A 90 -1.33 14.76 39.22
N TYR A 91 -0.60 13.66 39.35
CA TYR A 91 -1.13 12.32 39.57
C TYR A 91 -1.85 12.24 40.92
N GLY A 92 -3.18 12.38 40.91
CA GLY A 92 -4.05 12.04 42.03
C GLY A 92 -4.47 10.57 41.93
N ALA A 93 -4.10 9.76 42.92
CA ALA A 93 -4.53 8.36 43.02
C ALA A 93 -6.07 8.26 43.08
N PRO A 94 -6.71 7.33 42.37
CA PRO A 94 -8.15 7.14 42.51
C PRO A 94 -8.47 6.45 43.83
N ALA A 95 -9.31 7.09 44.65
CA ALA A 95 -9.91 6.50 45.83
C ALA A 95 -10.96 5.44 45.42
N PHE A 96 -10.82 4.24 45.97
CA PHE A 96 -11.80 3.17 45.83
C PHE A 96 -13.04 3.47 46.67
N ASN A 97 -14.21 3.54 46.03
CA ASN A 97 -15.50 3.41 46.71
C ASN A 97 -16.21 2.17 46.17
N ASN A 98 -16.29 1.17 47.04
CA ASN A 98 -16.98 -0.09 46.86
C ASN A 98 -18.49 0.13 47.02
N THR A 99 -19.27 -0.06 45.96
CA THR A 99 -20.71 -0.32 46.09
C THR A 99 -21.19 -1.19 44.93
N GLN A 100 -21.38 -2.48 45.25
CA GLN A 100 -22.35 -3.42 44.68
C GLN A 100 -22.74 -3.28 43.20
N ASN A 101 -22.17 -4.14 42.35
CA ASN A 101 -22.95 -4.75 41.28
C ASN A 101 -22.44 -6.17 41.00
N SER A 102 -23.21 -7.15 41.46
CA SER A 102 -23.04 -8.58 41.20
C SER A 102 -23.36 -8.86 39.72
N ASN A 103 -22.40 -8.66 38.82
CA ASN A 103 -22.59 -9.03 37.41
C ASN A 103 -21.30 -9.47 36.70
N PHE A 104 -20.38 -10.10 37.43
CA PHE A 104 -19.25 -10.82 36.85
C PHE A 104 -19.48 -12.31 37.11
N GLU A 105 -20.01 -13.01 36.13
CA GLU A 105 -20.12 -14.47 36.16
C GLU A 105 -18.77 -15.04 35.71
N GLU A 106 -18.03 -15.54 36.70
CA GLU A 106 -16.79 -16.27 36.53
C GLU A 106 -17.11 -17.62 35.89
N ILE A 107 -16.73 -17.80 34.63
CA ILE A 107 -16.91 -19.06 33.91
C ILE A 107 -15.93 -20.07 34.52
N PRO A 108 -16.37 -21.15 35.21
CA PRO A 108 -15.44 -22.15 35.73
C PRO A 108 -14.77 -22.89 34.57
N GLY A 109 -13.46 -23.06 34.69
CA GLY A 109 -12.57 -23.46 33.60
C GLY A 109 -12.83 -24.82 32.95
N ASP A 110 -12.35 -24.91 31.70
CA ASP A 110 -11.73 -26.06 31.03
C ASP A 110 -12.54 -27.36 30.77
N GLU A 111 -13.88 -27.41 30.94
CA GLU A 111 -14.59 -28.71 30.76
C GLU A 111 -15.87 -28.75 29.89
N SER A 112 -16.14 -27.77 29.02
CA SER A 112 -17.28 -27.89 28.09
C SER A 112 -17.09 -27.23 26.73
N LEU A 113 -16.16 -27.74 25.92
CA LEU A 113 -16.17 -27.51 24.47
C LEU A 113 -16.74 -28.76 23.79
N PRO A 114 -17.94 -28.70 23.16
CA PRO A 114 -18.44 -29.82 22.37
C PRO A 114 -17.59 -29.98 21.10
N PHE A 115 -17.24 -31.23 20.79
CA PHE A 115 -16.66 -31.69 19.53
C PHE A 115 -17.57 -31.45 18.32
#